data_AF-A0A966S5W5-F1
#
_entry.id   AF-A0A966S5W5-F1
#
_cell.length_a   1.000
_cell.length_b   1.000
_cell.length_c   1.000
_cell.angle_alpha   90.00
_cell.angle_beta   90.00
_cell.angle_gamma   90.00
#
_symmetry.space_group_name_H-M   'P 1'
#
loop_
_entity.id
_entity.type
_entity.pdbx_description
1 polymer ?
#
loop_
_entity_poly.entity_id
_entity_poly.type
_entity_poly.pdbx_seq_one_letter_code
_entity_poly.pdbx_strand_id
1 'polypeptide(L)'
;MAKELKMSDAQRQQHLTYRENYYKETRPLYDSIRKMRVVLFSAVGNTQQADSLLVACNEKINRLQNSINTLTVAYLQRVRSILDTAQQKDFDQFILRMMQRSRRDSSKSK
;
A
#
# COMPACT_ATOMS: atom_id res chain seq x y z
N MET A 1 -8.77 9.57 7.36
CA MET A 1 -8.84 10.35 6.10
C MET A 1 -10.14 11.13 6.00
N ALA A 2 -11.31 10.52 5.75
CA ALA A 2 -12.56 11.27 5.54
C ALA A 2 -12.96 12.24 6.69
N LYS A 3 -12.83 11.80 7.95
CA LYS A 3 -13.08 12.65 9.13
C LYS A 3 -12.06 13.79 9.29
N GLU A 4 -10.79 13.50 9.01
CA GLU A 4 -9.68 14.47 9.10
C GLU A 4 -9.82 15.60 8.08
N LEU A 5 -10.34 15.30 6.89
CA LEU A 5 -10.49 16.26 5.79
C LEU A 5 -11.88 16.92 5.76
N LYS A 6 -12.73 16.63 6.75
CA LYS A 6 -14.11 17.14 6.82
C LYS A 6 -14.86 16.97 5.48
N MET A 7 -14.71 15.80 4.84
CA MET A 7 -15.38 15.51 3.56
C MET A 7 -16.90 15.65 3.71
N SER A 8 -17.56 16.20 2.69
CA SER A 8 -19.02 16.17 2.54
C SER A 8 -19.53 14.74 2.30
N ASP A 9 -20.82 14.51 2.41
CA ASP A 9 -21.38 13.16 2.21
C ASP A 9 -21.19 12.66 0.78
N ALA A 10 -21.29 13.55 -0.22
CA ALA A 10 -20.99 13.22 -1.61
C ALA A 10 -19.52 12.81 -1.80
N GLN A 11 -18.58 13.56 -1.21
CA GLN A 11 -17.16 13.23 -1.25
C GLN A 11 -16.85 11.91 -0.52
N ARG A 12 -17.50 11.66 0.62
CA ARG A 12 -17.36 10.40 1.37
C ARG A 12 -17.78 9.21 0.55
N GLN A 13 -18.92 9.31 -0.14
CA GLN A 13 -19.42 8.23 -0.99
C GLN A 13 -18.45 7.92 -2.13
N GLN A 14 -17.92 8.94 -2.81
CA GLN A 14 -16.92 8.75 -3.86
C GLN A 14 -15.61 8.16 -3.32
N HIS A 15 -15.14 8.66 -2.17
CA HIS A 15 -13.96 8.11 -1.50
C HIS A 15 -14.14 6.63 -1.12
N LEU A 16 -15.32 6.22 -0.65
CA LEU A 16 -15.61 4.80 -0.36
C LEU A 16 -15.50 3.94 -1.62
N THR A 17 -16.09 4.36 -2.72
CA THR A 17 -15.99 3.65 -4.01
C THR A 17 -14.53 3.53 -4.48
N TYR A 18 -13.75 4.61 -4.41
CA TYR A 18 -12.33 4.56 -4.78
C TYR A 18 -11.54 3.62 -3.88
N ARG A 19 -11.84 3.61 -2.58
CA ARG A 19 -11.18 2.76 -1.59
C ARG A 19 -11.51 1.28 -1.83
N GLU A 20 -12.76 0.95 -2.12
CA GLU A 20 -13.18 -0.41 -2.44
C GLU A 20 -12.48 -0.94 -3.69
N ASN A 21 -12.43 -0.14 -4.77
CA ASN A 21 -11.72 -0.51 -5.98
C ASN A 21 -10.21 -0.70 -5.72
N TYR A 22 -9.59 0.21 -4.98
CA TYR A 22 -8.19 0.08 -4.58
C TYR A 22 -7.93 -1.23 -3.82
N TYR A 23 -8.78 -1.59 -2.84
CA TYR A 23 -8.61 -2.84 -2.11
C TYR A 23 -8.86 -4.08 -2.96
N LYS A 24 -9.84 -4.03 -3.88
CA LYS A 24 -10.11 -5.11 -4.81
C LYS A 24 -8.89 -5.42 -5.69
N GLU A 25 -8.20 -4.38 -6.15
CA GLU A 25 -7.01 -4.52 -7.00
C GLU A 25 -5.75 -4.89 -6.22
N THR A 26 -5.54 -4.34 -5.02
CA THR A 26 -4.29 -4.54 -4.26
C THR A 26 -4.28 -5.78 -3.38
N ARG A 27 -5.42 -6.24 -2.86
CA ARG A 27 -5.51 -7.45 -2.02
C ARG A 27 -4.83 -8.69 -2.64
N PRO A 28 -5.11 -9.07 -3.91
CA PRO A 28 -4.43 -10.23 -4.50
C PRO A 28 -2.91 -10.04 -4.65
N LEU A 29 -2.42 -8.80 -4.78
CA LEU A 29 -0.98 -8.51 -4.84
C LEU A 29 -0.33 -8.74 -3.47
N TYR A 30 -0.96 -8.25 -2.39
CA TYR A 30 -0.49 -8.51 -1.02
C TYR A 30 -0.50 -9.99 -0.67
N ASP A 31 -1.56 -10.71 -1.05
CA ASP A 31 -1.64 -12.16 -0.84
C ASP A 31 -0.53 -12.90 -1.60
N SER A 32 -0.20 -12.45 -2.81
CA SER A 32 0.90 -13.00 -3.61
C SER A 32 2.26 -12.73 -2.96
N ILE A 33 2.51 -11.52 -2.47
CA ILE A 33 3.73 -11.20 -1.71
C ILE A 33 3.84 -12.10 -0.47
N ARG A 34 2.74 -12.29 0.28
CA ARG A 34 2.72 -13.17 1.46
C ARG A 34 3.11 -14.60 1.09
N LYS A 35 2.51 -15.15 0.03
CA LYS A 35 2.84 -16.50 -0.46
C LYS A 35 4.31 -16.62 -0.88
N MET A 36 4.86 -15.63 -1.59
CA MET A 36 6.27 -15.63 -2.00
C MET A 36 7.22 -15.55 -0.81
N ARG A 37 6.88 -14.78 0.23
CA ARG A 37 7.66 -14.73 1.48
C ARG A 37 7.65 -16.07 2.19
N VAL A 38 6.51 -16.77 2.25
CA VAL A 38 6.45 -18.13 2.81
C VAL A 38 7.40 -19.05 2.06
N VAL A 39 7.35 -19.08 0.72
CA VAL A 39 8.27 -19.90 -0.10
C VAL A 39 9.73 -19.56 0.19
N LEU A 40 10.08 -18.28 0.20
CA LEU A 40 11.44 -17.81 0.46
C LEU A 40 11.95 -18.27 1.83
N PHE A 41 11.18 -18.05 2.89
CA PHE A 41 11.60 -18.37 4.26
C PHE A 41 11.51 -19.86 4.60
N SER A 42 10.68 -20.64 3.90
CA SER A 42 10.68 -22.10 4.00
C SER A 42 11.97 -22.73 3.46
N ALA A 43 12.71 -22.04 2.59
CA ALA A 43 13.96 -22.53 2.02
C ALA A 43 15.21 -22.27 2.88
N VAL A 44 15.08 -21.60 4.04
CA VAL A 44 16.22 -21.24 4.92
C VAL A 44 17.00 -22.47 5.41
N GLY A 45 16.33 -23.63 5.55
CA GLY A 45 16.97 -24.90 5.91
C GLY A 45 17.67 -25.63 4.76
N ASN A 46 17.57 -25.15 3.52
CA ASN A 46 18.10 -25.82 2.32
C ASN A 46 19.06 -24.91 1.55
N THR A 47 20.32 -24.92 1.97
CA THR A 47 21.38 -24.04 1.47
C THR A 47 21.76 -24.27 0.00
N GLN A 48 21.43 -25.43 -0.59
CA GLN A 48 21.76 -25.74 -1.99
C GLN A 48 20.80 -25.11 -3.01
N GLN A 49 19.61 -24.68 -2.60
CA GLN A 49 18.60 -24.04 -3.48
C GLN A 49 18.37 -22.56 -3.14
N ALA A 50 19.05 -22.05 -2.11
CA ALA A 50 18.72 -20.78 -1.49
C ALA A 50 18.95 -19.57 -2.41
N ASP A 51 20.07 -19.52 -3.15
CA ASP A 51 20.47 -18.28 -3.83
C ASP A 51 19.60 -17.95 -5.05
N SER A 52 19.35 -18.92 -5.94
CA SER A 52 18.54 -18.70 -7.14
C SER A 52 17.06 -18.46 -6.81
N LEU A 53 16.56 -19.17 -5.79
CA LEU A 53 15.20 -18.96 -5.27
C LEU A 53 15.07 -17.58 -4.59
N LEU A 54 16.09 -17.15 -3.84
CA LEU A 54 16.12 -15.85 -3.18
C LEU A 54 16.04 -14.72 -4.20
N VAL A 55 16.84 -14.77 -5.25
CA VAL A 55 16.80 -13.77 -6.32
C VAL A 55 15.42 -13.75 -6.98
N ALA A 56 14.91 -14.91 -7.40
CA ALA A 56 13.62 -15.00 -8.08
C ALA A 56 12.43 -14.53 -7.23
N CYS A 57 12.40 -14.89 -5.94
CA CYS A 57 11.35 -14.45 -5.01
C CYS A 57 11.44 -12.94 -4.76
N ASN A 58 12.64 -12.41 -4.53
CA ASN A 58 12.83 -10.96 -4.29
C ASN A 58 12.44 -10.14 -5.52
N GLU A 59 12.82 -10.55 -6.73
CA GLU A 59 12.39 -9.88 -7.95
C GLU A 59 10.86 -9.83 -8.10
N LYS A 60 10.19 -10.96 -7.86
CA LYS A 60 8.72 -11.03 -7.92
C LYS A 60 8.07 -10.15 -6.85
N ILE A 61 8.56 -10.19 -5.61
CA ILE A 61 8.07 -9.34 -4.51
C ILE A 61 8.23 -7.87 -4.88
N ASN A 62 9.38 -7.47 -5.42
CA ASN A 62 9.64 -6.09 -5.81
C ASN A 62 8.71 -5.62 -6.94
N ARG A 63 8.46 -6.46 -7.95
CA ARG A 63 7.50 -6.15 -9.01
C ARG A 63 6.08 -5.93 -8.47
N LEU A 64 5.62 -6.84 -7.60
CA LEU A 64 4.30 -6.72 -6.96
C LEU A 64 4.21 -5.46 -6.08
N GLN A 65 5.27 -5.14 -5.34
CA GLN A 65 5.34 -3.93 -4.50
C GLN A 65 5.29 -2.66 -5.35
N ASN A 66 5.96 -2.65 -6.51
CA ASN A 66 5.89 -1.54 -7.45
C ASN A 66 4.47 -1.37 -8.00
N SER A 67 3.78 -2.45 -8.37
CA SER A 67 2.38 -2.38 -8.79
C SER A 67 1.48 -1.81 -7.69
N ILE A 68 1.67 -2.21 -6.43
CA ILE A 68 0.94 -1.65 -5.29
C ILE A 68 1.23 -0.15 -5.15
N ASN A 69 2.47 0.29 -5.30
CA ASN A 69 2.83 1.72 -5.21
C ASN A 69 2.15 2.52 -6.32
N THR A 70 2.16 2.04 -7.56
CA THR A 70 1.46 2.67 -8.69
C THR A 70 -0.04 2.81 -8.42
N LEU A 71 -0.69 1.74 -7.97
CA LEU A 71 -2.11 1.75 -7.62
C LEU A 71 -2.41 2.70 -6.45
N THR A 72 -1.50 2.77 -5.47
CA THR A 72 -1.63 3.68 -4.33
C THR A 72 -1.58 5.13 -4.76
N VAL A 73 -0.63 5.51 -5.62
CA VAL A 73 -0.55 6.88 -6.17
C VAL A 73 -1.81 7.22 -6.96
N ALA A 74 -2.26 6.33 -7.84
CA ALA A 74 -3.48 6.54 -8.63
C ALA A 74 -4.72 6.70 -7.75
N TYR A 75 -4.87 5.89 -6.71
CA TYR A 75 -5.94 6.03 -5.71
C TYR A 75 -5.89 7.40 -5.02
N LEU A 76 -4.72 7.82 -4.54
CA LEU A 76 -4.57 9.10 -3.84
C LEU A 76 -4.85 10.30 -4.76
N GLN A 77 -4.48 10.22 -6.05
CA GLN A 77 -4.83 11.25 -7.04
C GLN A 77 -6.35 11.36 -7.23
N ARG A 78 -7.06 10.23 -7.32
CA ARG A 78 -8.54 10.21 -7.42
C ARG A 78 -9.22 10.76 -6.17
N VAL A 79 -8.68 10.47 -4.99
CA VAL A 79 -9.20 11.06 -3.75
C VAL A 79 -8.93 12.57 -3.72
N ARG A 80 -7.75 13.01 -4.15
CA ARG A 80 -7.42 14.44 -4.20
C ARG A 80 -8.35 15.21 -5.14
N SER A 81 -8.75 14.63 -6.28
CA SER A 81 -9.56 15.31 -7.30
C SER A 81 -10.99 15.62 -6.85
N ILE A 82 -11.52 14.93 -5.84
CA ILE A 82 -12.87 15.18 -5.32
C ILE A 82 -12.91 16.21 -4.17
N LEU A 83 -11.74 16.64 -3.71
CA LEU A 83 -11.57 17.60 -2.62
C LEU A 83 -11.55 19.04 -3.14
N ASP A 84 -12.04 19.97 -2.33
CA ASP A 84 -11.88 21.40 -2.59
C ASP A 84 -10.44 21.87 -2.30
N THR A 85 -10.11 23.11 -2.69
CA THR A 85 -8.76 23.67 -2.57
C THR A 85 -8.22 23.66 -1.14
N ALA A 86 -9.05 23.93 -0.13
CA ALA A 86 -8.63 23.94 1.26
C ALA A 86 -8.35 22.50 1.75
N GLN A 87 -9.25 21.58 1.45
CA GLN A 87 -9.12 20.16 1.76
C GLN A 87 -7.91 19.52 1.07
N GLN A 88 -7.60 19.91 -0.16
CA GLN A 88 -6.43 19.41 -0.90
C GLN A 88 -5.12 19.74 -0.18
N LYS A 89 -4.99 20.96 0.36
CA LYS A 89 -3.80 21.37 1.13
C LYS A 89 -3.62 20.49 2.38
N ASP A 90 -4.71 20.24 3.10
CA ASP A 90 -4.69 19.38 4.29
C ASP A 90 -4.42 17.92 3.93
N PHE A 91 -4.97 17.46 2.81
CA PHE A 91 -4.74 16.12 2.26
C PHE A 91 -3.27 15.89 1.92
N ASP A 92 -2.64 16.81 1.20
CA ASP A 92 -1.25 16.67 0.77
C ASP A 92 -0.33 16.53 2.01
N GLN A 93 -0.58 17.30 3.06
CA GLN A 93 0.14 17.18 4.34
C GLN A 93 -0.21 15.91 5.13
N PHE A 94 -1.46 15.46 5.08
CA PHE A 94 -1.90 14.23 5.72
C PHE A 94 -1.19 13.00 5.11
N ILE A 95 -1.09 12.93 3.78
CA ILE A 95 -0.45 11.81 3.08
C ILE A 95 1.04 11.72 3.40
N LEU A 96 1.76 12.85 3.37
CA LEU A 96 3.19 12.86 3.71
C LEU A 96 3.43 12.32 5.13
N ARG A 97 2.64 12.79 6.12
CA ARG A 97 2.72 12.30 7.50
C ARG A 97 2.38 10.81 7.61
N MET A 98 1.37 10.34 6.88
CA MET A 98 0.98 8.93 6.88
C MET A 98 2.10 8.03 6.35
N MET A 99 2.72 8.42 5.23
CA MET A 99 3.80 7.63 4.62
C MET A 99 5.08 7.61 5.48
N GLN A 100 5.37 8.70 6.20
CA GLN A 100 6.48 8.76 7.14
C GLN A 100 6.27 7.86 8.37
N ARG A 101 5.03 7.73 8.85
CA ARG A 101 4.69 6.87 10.00
C ARG A 101 4.79 5.38 9.69
N SER A 102 4.49 4.96 8.46
CA SER A 102 4.57 3.55 8.04
C SER A 102 5.98 2.94 8.17
N ARG A 103 7.04 3.74 8.37
CA ARG A 103 8.40 3.26 8.62
C ARG A 103 8.72 3.00 10.11
N ARG A 104 7.86 3.43 11.05
CA ARG A 104 8.21 3.48 12.49
C ARG A 104 7.66 2.32 13.34
N ASP A 105 6.74 1.51 12.83
CA ASP A 105 6.05 0.48 13.63
C ASP A 105 6.72 -0.89 13.67
N SER A 106 7.91 -1.05 13.08
CA SER A 106 8.73 -2.27 13.28
C SER A 106 9.69 -2.17 14.48
N SER A 107 9.67 -1.09 15.28
CA SER A 107 10.61 -0.89 16.41
C SER A 107 9.99 -0.68 17.79
N LYS A 108 8.69 -0.94 17.98
CA LYS A 108 8.07 -0.96 19.32
C LYS A 108 7.21 -2.19 19.55
N SER A 109 7.90 -3.32 19.71
CA SER A 109 7.47 -4.36 20.63
C SER A 109 8.47 -4.38 21.76
N LYS A 110 8.10 -3.82 22.92
CA LYS A 110 8.75 -4.06 24.21
C LYS A 110 7.64 -4.33 25.20
#